data_AF-A0A6A6Z215-F1
#
_entry.id   AF-A0A6A6Z215-F1
#
_cell.length_a   1.000
_cell.length_b   1.000
_cell.length_c   1.000
_cell.angle_alpha   90.00
_cell.angle_beta   90.00
_cell.angle_gamma   90.00
#
_symmetry.space_group_name_H-M   'P 1'
#
loop_
_entity.id
_entity.type
_entity.pdbx_description
1 polymer ?
#
loop_
_entity_poly.entity_id
_entity_poly.type
_entity_poly.pdbx_seq_one_letter_code
_entity_poly.pdbx_strand_id
1 'polypeptide(L)'
;MTTENVILSSPTVWESWIQIIQAKAERKGIWGIIDPSKTDAHADEMLPEPTRPAPPEANDKTFAAQMTWKMTYDEYKDNKVLFDKQKESLQDLRIFILQTVDAKYTTYTYGISSARDLLAKLKKSIAPSDEARRNEI
;
A
#
# COMPACT_ATOMS: atom_id res chain seq x y z
N MET A 1 10.55 11.98 -24.57
CA MET A 1 10.40 12.80 -23.36
C MET A 1 11.12 12.08 -22.24
N THR A 2 12.16 12.69 -21.68
CA THR A 2 12.85 12.20 -20.48
C THR A 2 11.90 12.35 -19.31
N THR A 3 11.40 11.25 -18.76
CA THR A 3 10.73 11.26 -17.45
C THR A 3 11.80 11.60 -16.41
N GLU A 4 11.98 12.88 -16.10
CA GLU A 4 12.72 13.26 -14.92
C GLU A 4 12.03 12.59 -13.73
N ASN A 5 12.79 11.77 -12.99
CA ASN A 5 12.29 11.21 -11.74
C ASN A 5 12.04 12.40 -10.80
N VAL A 6 10.77 12.73 -10.57
CA VAL A 6 10.41 13.77 -9.61
C VAL A 6 10.83 13.28 -8.23
N ILE A 7 11.76 14.00 -7.61
CA ILE A 7 12.24 13.75 -6.25
C ILE A 7 11.54 14.74 -5.32
N LEU A 8 11.03 14.26 -4.19
CA LEU A 8 10.50 15.11 -3.13
C LEU A 8 11.64 15.83 -2.43
N SER A 9 12.03 16.98 -2.98
CA SER A 9 13.11 17.83 -2.49
C SER A 9 12.61 19.11 -1.82
N SER A 10 11.33 19.46 -1.94
CA SER A 10 10.74 20.63 -1.30
C SER A 10 9.22 20.45 -1.15
N PRO A 11 8.57 21.29 -0.34
CA PRO A 11 7.11 21.38 -0.31
C PRO A 11 6.48 21.69 -1.67
N THR A 12 7.14 22.53 -2.49
CA THR A 12 6.59 22.99 -3.78
C THR A 12 6.41 21.87 -4.81
N VAL A 13 7.21 20.79 -4.73
CA VAL A 13 7.10 19.64 -5.63
C VAL A 13 6.16 18.54 -5.10
N TRP A 14 5.56 18.76 -3.93
CA TRP A 14 4.69 17.77 -3.27
C TRP A 14 3.58 17.26 -4.17
N GLU A 15 2.84 18.17 -4.82
CA GLU A 15 1.68 17.81 -5.66
C GLU A 15 2.07 16.95 -6.87
N SER A 16 3.16 17.29 -7.56
CA SER A 16 3.65 16.48 -8.68
C SER A 16 4.18 15.13 -8.21
N TRP A 17 4.84 15.09 -7.05
CA TRP A 17 5.38 13.85 -6.48
C TRP A 17 4.29 12.89 -6.02
N ILE A 18 3.27 13.38 -5.30
CA ILE A 18 2.17 12.54 -4.81
C ILE A 18 1.32 11.98 -5.96
N GLN A 19 1.15 12.73 -7.06
CA GLN A 19 0.46 12.25 -8.26
C GLN A 19 1.15 11.02 -8.89
N ILE A 20 2.49 10.98 -8.90
CA ILE A 20 3.23 9.83 -9.42
C ILE A 20 3.01 8.60 -8.54
N ILE A 21 3.00 8.78 -7.21
CA ILE A 21 2.74 7.71 -6.25
C ILE A 21 1.30 7.22 -6.40
N GLN A 22 0.34 8.14 -6.52
CA GLN A 22 -1.06 7.82 -6.77
C GLN A 22 -1.22 6.98 -8.04
N ALA A 23 -0.69 7.43 -9.18
CA ALA A 23 -0.78 6.68 -10.43
C ALA A 23 -0.17 5.26 -10.32
N LYS A 24 0.95 5.12 -9.60
CA LYS A 24 1.60 3.83 -9.36
C LYS A 24 0.76 2.92 -8.44
N ALA A 25 0.12 3.50 -7.44
CA ALA A 25 -0.74 2.80 -6.49
C ALA A 25 -2.08 2.39 -7.12
N GLU A 26 -2.68 3.25 -7.94
CA GLU A 26 -3.91 2.97 -8.69
C GLU A 26 -3.69 1.83 -9.69
N ARG A 27 -2.57 1.82 -10.42
CA ARG A 27 -2.18 0.71 -11.29
C ARG A 27 -2.10 -0.64 -10.55
N LYS A 28 -1.74 -0.60 -9.27
CA LYS A 28 -1.64 -1.77 -8.39
C LYS A 28 -2.94 -2.04 -7.60
N GLY A 29 -3.96 -1.17 -7.71
CA GLY A 29 -5.22 -1.29 -6.99
C GLY A 29 -5.10 -1.07 -5.47
N ILE A 30 -4.09 -0.34 -5.00
CA ILE A 30 -3.80 -0.16 -3.56
C ILE A 30 -3.92 1.30 -3.09
N TRP A 31 -4.29 2.24 -3.97
CA TRP A 31 -4.36 3.66 -3.60
C TRP A 31 -5.31 3.91 -2.42
N GLY A 32 -6.48 3.27 -2.41
CA GLY A 32 -7.45 3.44 -1.32
C GLY A 32 -6.94 2.99 0.05
N ILE A 33 -5.94 2.09 0.09
CA ILE A 33 -5.29 1.60 1.32
C ILE A 33 -4.26 2.59 1.86
N ILE A 34 -3.59 3.34 0.97
CA ILE A 34 -2.42 4.16 1.32
C ILE A 34 -2.66 5.67 1.20
N ASP A 35 -3.83 6.10 0.72
CA ASP A 35 -4.17 7.50 0.52
C ASP A 35 -3.97 8.31 1.82
N PRO A 36 -3.00 9.24 1.86
CA PRO A 36 -2.69 10.01 3.07
C PRO A 36 -3.70 11.14 3.34
N SER A 37 -4.77 11.26 2.55
CA SER A 37 -5.86 12.21 2.75
C SER A 37 -7.03 11.60 3.50
N LYS A 38 -7.12 10.27 3.54
CA LYS A 38 -8.11 9.55 4.33
C LYS A 38 -7.61 9.40 5.78
N THR A 39 -8.51 9.60 6.73
CA THR A 39 -8.28 9.15 8.11
C THR A 39 -8.32 7.63 8.18
N ASP A 40 -7.76 7.05 9.25
CA ASP A 40 -7.73 5.59 9.45
C ASP A 40 -9.09 4.90 9.36
N ALA A 41 -10.16 5.62 9.70
CA ALA A 41 -11.54 5.16 9.58
C ALA A 41 -12.09 5.05 8.14
N HIS A 42 -11.41 5.62 7.13
CA HIS A 42 -11.94 5.72 5.76
C HIS A 42 -11.05 5.10 4.69
N ALA A 43 -9.87 4.64 5.07
CA ALA A 43 -8.97 3.96 4.15
C ALA A 43 -9.36 2.50 3.99
N ASP A 44 -9.12 1.99 2.80
CA ASP A 44 -9.43 0.62 2.47
C ASP A 44 -8.49 -0.29 3.27
N GLU A 45 -9.03 -1.39 3.79
CA GLU A 45 -8.22 -2.37 4.51
C GLU A 45 -7.51 -3.29 3.50
N MET A 46 -6.27 -3.68 3.84
CA MET A 46 -5.63 -4.78 3.15
C MET A 46 -6.46 -6.05 3.39
N LEU A 47 -6.51 -6.95 2.40
CA LEU A 47 -7.15 -8.24 2.58
C LEU A 47 -6.59 -8.93 3.85
N PRO A 48 -7.43 -9.59 4.67
CA PRO A 48 -6.94 -10.37 5.77
C PRO A 48 -6.12 -11.55 5.25
N GLU A 49 -5.09 -11.96 6.00
CA GLU A 49 -4.34 -13.17 5.65
C GLU A 49 -5.29 -14.38 5.71
N PRO A 50 -5.46 -15.12 4.61
CA PRO A 50 -6.42 -16.22 4.59
C PRO A 50 -5.93 -17.39 5.43
N THR A 51 -6.86 -18.03 6.15
CA THR A 51 -6.58 -19.20 6.97
C THR A 51 -6.59 -20.47 6.13
N ARG A 52 -5.54 -21.29 6.24
CA ARG A 52 -5.49 -22.58 5.56
C ARG A 52 -6.57 -23.51 6.10
N PRO A 53 -7.45 -24.09 5.26
CA PRO A 53 -8.46 -25.02 5.73
C PRO A 53 -7.82 -26.33 6.18
N ALA A 54 -8.36 -26.88 7.28
CA ALA A 54 -7.94 -28.18 7.80
C ALA A 54 -8.41 -29.30 6.86
N PRO A 55 -7.58 -30.34 6.63
CA PRO A 55 -8.03 -31.52 5.89
C PRO A 55 -9.15 -32.25 6.64
N PRO A 56 -10.02 -32.97 5.92
CA PRO A 56 -11.04 -33.80 6.56
C PRO A 56 -10.40 -34.87 7.46
N GLU A 57 -11.11 -35.28 8.49
CA GLU A 57 -10.64 -36.33 9.40
C GLU A 57 -10.41 -37.65 8.66
N ALA A 58 -9.46 -38.45 9.13
CA ALA A 58 -9.11 -39.71 8.47
C ALA A 58 -10.25 -40.76 8.42
N ASN A 59 -11.25 -40.62 9.30
CA ASN A 59 -12.46 -41.42 9.38
C ASN A 59 -13.55 -40.95 8.38
N ASP A 60 -13.52 -39.70 7.92
CA ASP A 60 -14.49 -39.11 7.00
C ASP A 60 -13.90 -39.00 5.60
N LYS A 61 -13.93 -40.13 4.90
CA LYS A 61 -13.51 -40.24 3.49
C LYS A 61 -14.67 -40.06 2.53
N THR A 62 -15.77 -39.45 2.97
CA THR A 62 -16.90 -39.22 2.08
C THR A 62 -16.46 -38.34 0.91
N PHE A 63 -16.93 -38.68 -0.30
CA PHE A 63 -16.64 -37.89 -1.49
C PHE A 63 -17.06 -36.43 -1.29
N ALA A 64 -18.18 -36.19 -0.59
CA ALA A 64 -18.65 -34.86 -0.23
C ALA A 64 -17.64 -34.10 0.64
N ALA A 65 -17.14 -34.68 1.74
CA ALA A 65 -16.14 -34.03 2.60
C ALA A 65 -14.84 -33.69 1.85
N GLN A 66 -14.37 -34.61 0.99
CA GLN A 66 -13.18 -34.36 0.17
C GLN A 66 -13.41 -33.26 -0.87
N MET A 67 -14.58 -33.22 -1.51
CA MET A 67 -14.94 -32.22 -2.50
C MET A 67 -15.07 -30.83 -1.87
N THR A 68 -15.74 -30.73 -0.71
CA THR A 68 -15.84 -29.47 0.06
C THR A 68 -14.47 -28.96 0.47
N TRP A 69 -13.63 -29.81 1.05
CA TRP A 69 -12.27 -29.41 1.42
C TRP A 69 -11.47 -28.90 0.22
N LYS A 70 -11.57 -29.58 -0.94
CA LYS A 70 -10.88 -29.15 -2.16
C LYS A 70 -11.35 -27.77 -2.61
N MET A 71 -12.66 -27.52 -2.64
CA MET A 71 -13.22 -26.20 -2.99
C MET A 71 -12.74 -25.10 -2.04
N THR A 72 -12.81 -25.33 -0.73
CA THR A 72 -12.33 -24.35 0.26
C THR A 72 -10.81 -24.14 0.18
N TYR A 73 -10.05 -25.19 -0.15
CA TYR A 73 -8.61 -25.08 -0.33
C TYR A 73 -8.23 -24.30 -1.60
N ASP A 74 -8.98 -24.48 -2.69
CA ASP A 74 -8.81 -23.71 -3.92
C ASP A 74 -9.15 -22.22 -3.68
N GLU A 75 -10.26 -21.92 -2.98
CA GLU A 75 -10.60 -20.55 -2.56
C GLU A 75 -9.51 -19.93 -1.65
N TYR A 76 -8.99 -20.70 -0.70
CA TYR A 76 -7.85 -20.28 0.13
C TYR A 76 -6.64 -19.88 -0.73
N LYS A 77 -6.30 -20.68 -1.75
CA LYS A 77 -5.17 -20.39 -2.63
C LYS A 77 -5.39 -19.10 -3.42
N ASP A 78 -6.58 -18.91 -3.99
CA ASP A 78 -6.90 -17.71 -4.76
C ASP A 78 -6.82 -16.46 -3.87
N ASN A 79 -7.40 -16.53 -2.67
CA ASN A 79 -7.32 -15.45 -1.68
C ASN A 79 -5.86 -15.19 -1.23
N LYS A 80 -5.05 -16.25 -1.09
CA LYS A 80 -3.65 -16.12 -0.68
C LYS A 80 -2.82 -15.41 -1.75
N VAL A 81 -3.07 -15.72 -3.03
CA VAL A 81 -2.43 -15.03 -4.16
C VAL A 81 -2.78 -13.54 -4.17
N LEU A 82 -4.05 -13.18 -3.94
CA LEU A 82 -4.48 -11.78 -3.88
C LEU A 82 -3.83 -11.05 -2.69
N PHE A 83 -3.83 -11.66 -1.51
CA PHE A 83 -3.18 -11.13 -0.31
C PHE A 83 -1.68 -10.90 -0.53
N ASP A 84 -0.96 -11.91 -1.03
CA ASP A 84 0.48 -11.81 -1.24
C ASP A 84 0.82 -10.74 -2.29
N LYS A 85 0.01 -10.61 -3.35
CA LYS A 85 0.15 -9.56 -4.37
C LYS A 85 -0.07 -8.15 -3.79
N GLN A 86 -1.05 -7.96 -2.90
CA GLN A 86 -1.25 -6.68 -2.21
C GLN A 86 -0.07 -6.35 -1.30
N LYS A 87 0.40 -7.33 -0.51
CA LYS A 87 1.54 -7.18 0.38
C LYS A 87 2.82 -6.79 -0.37
N GLU A 88 3.12 -7.47 -1.47
CA GLU A 88 4.24 -7.13 -2.36
C GLU A 88 4.07 -5.74 -2.96
N SER A 89 2.87 -5.41 -3.43
CA SER A 89 2.55 -4.09 -3.99
C SER A 89 2.80 -2.94 -3.02
N LEU A 90 2.45 -3.13 -1.75
CA LEU A 90 2.69 -2.16 -0.68
C LEU A 90 4.19 -2.01 -0.38
N GLN A 91 4.95 -3.11 -0.34
CA GLN A 91 6.40 -3.07 -0.10
C GLN A 91 7.15 -2.40 -1.25
N ASP A 92 6.82 -2.74 -2.49
CA ASP A 92 7.38 -2.10 -3.69
C ASP A 92 7.13 -0.59 -3.69
N LEU A 93 5.91 -0.19 -3.31
CA LEU A 93 5.55 1.21 -3.27
C LEU A 93 6.31 1.94 -2.17
N ARG A 94 6.47 1.31 -1.00
CA ARG A 94 7.32 1.85 0.08
C ARG A 94 8.76 2.05 -0.40
N ILE A 95 9.36 1.06 -1.06
CA ILE A 95 10.72 1.16 -1.62
C ILE A 95 10.79 2.34 -2.60
N PHE A 96 9.80 2.47 -3.48
CA PHE A 96 9.74 3.56 -4.44
C PHE A 96 9.61 4.93 -3.79
N ILE A 97 8.78 5.08 -2.76
CA ILE A 97 8.66 6.31 -1.98
C ILE A 97 10.04 6.67 -1.39
N LEU A 98 10.71 5.71 -0.75
CA LEU A 98 12.04 5.94 -0.16
C LEU A 98 13.09 6.34 -1.21
N GLN A 99 13.04 5.78 -2.42
CA GLN A 99 13.95 6.12 -3.53
C GLN A 99 13.69 7.50 -4.13
N THR A 100 12.49 8.05 -3.95
CA THR A 100 12.07 9.32 -4.54
C THR A 100 11.94 10.43 -3.51
N VAL A 101 12.42 10.22 -2.28
CA VAL A 101 12.52 11.23 -1.23
C VAL A 101 13.96 11.72 -1.14
N ASP A 102 14.15 13.04 -1.09
CA ASP A 102 15.47 13.64 -0.92
C ASP A 102 16.12 13.20 0.41
N ALA A 103 17.43 12.95 0.38
CA ALA A 103 18.20 12.48 1.52
C ALA A 103 18.04 13.34 2.79
N LYS A 104 17.79 14.65 2.64
CA LYS A 104 17.57 15.55 3.79
C LYS A 104 16.31 15.23 4.60
N TYR A 105 15.36 14.49 4.02
CA TYR A 105 14.11 14.08 4.66
C TYR A 105 14.15 12.66 5.25
N THR A 106 15.31 11.99 5.20
CA THR A 106 15.48 10.62 5.74
C THR A 106 15.13 10.50 7.23
N THR A 107 15.26 11.57 8.01
CA THR A 107 14.84 11.61 9.42
C THR A 107 13.33 11.39 9.61
N TYR A 108 12.52 11.71 8.61
CA TYR A 108 11.07 11.48 8.62
C TYR A 108 10.67 10.06 8.19
N THR A 109 11.60 9.29 7.60
CA THR A 109 11.32 7.95 7.05
C THR A 109 11.84 6.81 7.92
N TYR A 110 12.72 7.12 8.88
CA TYR A 110 13.37 6.12 9.73
C TYR A 110 12.36 5.30 10.56
N GLY A 111 12.53 3.97 10.55
CA GLY A 111 11.73 3.04 11.35
C GLY A 111 10.30 2.79 10.84
N ILE A 112 9.86 3.46 9.76
CA ILE A 112 8.50 3.29 9.23
C ILE A 112 8.46 2.14 8.23
N SER A 113 7.69 1.10 8.53
CA SER A 113 7.56 -0.12 7.71
C SER A 113 6.32 -0.15 6.81
N SER A 114 5.34 0.72 7.08
CA SER A 114 4.10 0.86 6.31
C SER A 114 4.24 1.96 5.25
N ALA A 115 3.84 1.68 4.01
CA ALA A 115 3.79 2.67 2.93
C ALA A 115 2.84 3.82 3.27
N ARG A 116 1.71 3.50 3.92
CA ARG A 116 0.70 4.46 4.35
C ARG A 116 1.24 5.41 5.41
N ASP A 117 1.80 4.86 6.48
CA ASP A 117 2.32 5.68 7.59
C ASP A 117 3.47 6.57 7.11
N LEU A 118 4.27 6.06 6.16
CA LEU A 118 5.34 6.80 5.52
C LEU A 118 4.78 7.99 4.74
N LEU A 119 3.76 7.79 3.90
CA LEU A 119 3.10 8.88 3.17
C LEU A 119 2.42 9.87 4.10
N ALA A 120 1.71 9.41 5.12
CA ALA A 120 1.07 10.27 6.11
C ALA A 120 2.09 11.14 6.85
N LYS A 121 3.23 10.57 7.23
CA LYS A 121 4.33 11.29 7.89
C LYS A 121 4.95 12.34 6.97
N LEU A 122 5.27 11.95 5.72
CA LEU A 122 5.83 12.87 4.74
C LEU A 122 4.86 14.01 4.42
N LYS A 123 3.56 13.72 4.29
CA LYS A 123 2.52 14.73 4.10
C LYS A 123 2.49 15.73 5.25
N LYS A 124 2.47 15.24 6.48
CA LYS A 124 2.47 16.09 7.68
C LYS A 124 3.71 16.98 7.79
N SER A 125 4.86 16.49 7.33
CA SER A 125 6.16 17.17 7.51
C SER A 125 6.58 18.05 6.34
N ILE A 126 6.15 17.76 5.12
CA ILE A 126 6.68 18.37 3.89
C ILE A 126 5.58 19.00 3.03
N ALA A 127 4.34 18.50 3.07
CA ALA A 127 3.28 19.07 2.24
C ALA A 127 3.07 20.56 2.61
N PRO A 128 2.86 21.45 1.62
CA PRO A 128 2.55 22.85 1.89
C PRO A 128 1.33 22.96 2.80
N SER A 129 1.44 23.72 3.88
CA SER A 129 0.25 24.11 4.65
C SER A 129 -0.62 25.05 3.80
N ASP A 130 -1.93 25.10 4.08
CA ASP A 130 -2.84 26.06 3.44
C ASP A 130 -2.36 27.52 3.61
N GLU A 131 -1.56 27.80 4.64
CA GLU A 131 -0.97 29.11 4.89
C GLU A 131 0.23 29.40 3.97
N ALA A 132 1.10 28.42 3.72
CA ALA A 132 2.19 28.54 2.76
C ALA A 132 1.68 28.72 1.32
N ARG A 133 0.58 28.05 0.96
CA ARG A 133 -0.04 28.15 -0.37
C ARG A 133 -0.67 29.53 -0.65
N ARG A 134 -1.08 30.27 0.40
CA ARG A 134 -1.62 31.63 0.27
C ARG A 134 -0.56 32.70 0.03
N ASN A 135 0.70 32.44 0.41
CA ASN A 135 1.80 33.42 0.27
C ASN A 135 2.54 33.30 -1.07
N GLU A 136 2.10 32.43 -1.98
CA GLU A 136 2.65 32.28 -3.34
C GLU A 136 1.81 32.98 -4.43
N ILE A 137 0.84 33.84 -4.05
CA ILE A 137 0.02 34.65 -4.97
C ILE A 137 0.41 36.13 -4.89
#